data_AF-A0A8H6PLR1-F1
#
_entry.id   AF-A0A8H6PLR1-F1
#
_cell.length_a   1.000
_cell.length_b   1.000
_cell.length_c   1.000
_cell.angle_alpha   90.00
_cell.angle_beta   90.00
_cell.angle_gamma   90.00
#
_symmetry.space_group_name_H-M   'P 1'
#
loop_
_entity.id
_entity.type
_entity.pdbx_description
1 polymer ?
#
loop_
_entity_poly.entity_id
_entity_poly.type
_entity_poly.pdbx_seq_one_letter_code
_entity_poly.pdbx_strand_id
1 'polypeptide(L)'
;MTRPPFFSFSRQPLRKPKPIKQDVLQHRGLSLIATPIDGKDGESPHFCRHSDATPIELFFDLFFVANLSSFTATHEINNVEGLGAYIGFLGVIWFTWLQITLFDIRFARDSVFERICKAAQLAAMVGFASAGTRFTTHIRGENVWAFQSLSLLLGGSRVLLAVQYTVNICLIRERMRPAAKGLSIIVAALLASSLVYFGMYFAFQEDHGIHSYIWTVWFILFGFEMWMVMGVSYITPDIGFEDTHLVVRMGLLTLIIIGEGVIAVTRIANKTVRPGGWTKWSFVHILGVTTSVYFLWQAYFDVSPRGPLGRLSQQAWAQLHFPFHVALILLLEGSQILALTLDVTLKLTYLTETILFACEEPRPEAEVAIRLLRSTIADMEIDYGRGAIKEKTIISNILEELPTLPLCPTNVPSNAYFLTHDRIDDLVGNVTAALFSSMGITPSEGRDISQLNNSQLLMMYVEVLGFVYVYFFVVASIAMFLFAAFMLLAHRHQRNLYVGIGVAVRLVLAVLVLGVVSFVRHFALAYSFMTSPVILYAFTVILLTVLLVDRLLDHFEERSQAKDRSTRESNAQLMPSGPRVVVVESSSYRVAISQERLT
;
A
#
# COMPACT_ATOMS: atom_id res chain seq x y z
N MET A 1 10.14 -25.65 22.78
CA MET A 1 8.83 -26.10 22.29
C MET A 1 8.92 -26.11 20.78
N THR A 2 8.73 -27.28 20.18
CA THR A 2 8.98 -27.63 18.78
C THR A 2 7.88 -27.12 17.85
N ARG A 3 8.27 -26.51 16.71
CA ARG A 3 7.38 -26.10 15.60
C ARG A 3 6.77 -27.35 14.94
N PRO A 4 5.48 -27.36 14.53
CA PRO A 4 4.97 -28.43 13.67
C PRO A 4 5.24 -28.12 12.19
N PRO A 5 5.47 -29.15 11.34
CA PRO A 5 5.69 -28.99 9.90
C PRO A 5 4.37 -28.99 9.10
N PHE A 6 4.55 -28.79 7.79
CA PHE A 6 3.68 -28.13 6.82
C PHE A 6 2.36 -28.81 6.40
N PHE A 7 1.94 -29.94 6.97
CA PHE A 7 0.62 -30.54 6.70
C PHE A 7 0.20 -31.47 7.86
N SER A 8 -0.83 -31.09 8.63
CA SER A 8 -1.45 -31.98 9.63
C SER A 8 -2.94 -31.66 9.79
N PHE A 9 -3.78 -32.48 9.16
CA PHE A 9 -5.23 -32.55 9.37
C PHE A 9 -5.56 -33.37 10.63
N SER A 10 -5.16 -32.87 11.81
CA SER A 10 -5.65 -33.41 13.08
C SER A 10 -5.50 -32.37 14.20
N ARG A 11 -6.61 -31.80 14.64
CA ARG A 11 -6.67 -30.93 15.83
C ARG A 11 -6.76 -31.82 17.08
N GLN A 12 -5.71 -31.85 17.90
CA GLN A 12 -5.85 -32.23 19.31
C GLN A 12 -6.50 -31.06 20.09
N PRO A 13 -7.37 -31.33 21.07
CA PRO A 13 -8.13 -30.30 21.77
C PRO A 13 -7.24 -29.54 22.76
N LEU A 14 -7.12 -28.23 22.56
CA LEU A 14 -6.46 -27.33 23.50
C LEU A 14 -7.19 -27.29 24.84
N ARG A 15 -6.38 -27.46 25.89
CA ARG A 15 -6.69 -27.35 27.32
C ARG A 15 -7.53 -26.10 27.61
N LYS A 16 -8.71 -26.29 28.20
CA LYS A 16 -9.64 -25.22 28.60
C LYS A 16 -8.92 -24.14 29.43
N PRO A 17 -9.02 -22.85 29.08
CA PRO A 17 -8.62 -21.78 29.99
C PRO A 17 -9.57 -21.76 31.21
N LYS A 18 -9.00 -21.56 32.41
CA LYS A 18 -9.78 -21.36 33.63
C LYS A 18 -10.71 -20.15 33.44
N PRO A 19 -11.98 -20.21 33.90
CA PRO A 19 -12.88 -19.08 33.77
C PRO A 19 -12.34 -17.91 34.61
N ILE A 20 -12.02 -16.81 33.92
CA ILE A 20 -11.89 -15.50 34.54
C ILE A 20 -13.26 -15.21 35.15
N LYS A 21 -13.31 -14.94 36.45
CA LYS A 21 -14.53 -14.52 37.15
C LYS A 21 -15.13 -13.33 36.39
N GLN A 22 -16.24 -13.58 35.70
CA GLN A 22 -17.21 -12.58 35.28
C GLN A 22 -17.85 -12.00 36.54
N ASP A 23 -17.17 -11.07 37.20
CA ASP A 23 -17.85 -10.14 38.08
C ASP A 23 -18.29 -8.95 37.22
N VAL A 24 -19.59 -8.63 37.32
CA VAL A 24 -20.34 -7.54 36.67
C VAL A 24 -20.86 -7.83 35.26
N LEU A 25 -21.65 -8.91 35.17
CA LEU A 25 -22.77 -8.98 34.21
C LEU A 25 -23.95 -8.18 34.81
N GLN A 26 -23.84 -6.85 34.76
CA GLN A 26 -24.90 -5.94 35.22
C GLN A 26 -25.36 -5.11 34.02
N HIS A 27 -26.65 -5.23 33.68
CA HIS A 27 -27.31 -4.47 32.62
C HIS A 27 -26.88 -3.00 32.62
N ARG A 28 -26.22 -2.54 31.56
CA ARG A 28 -25.99 -1.11 31.32
C ARG A 28 -26.31 -0.79 29.88
N GLY A 29 -27.32 0.05 29.66
CA GLY A 29 -27.47 0.77 28.40
C GLY A 29 -26.18 1.51 28.06
N LEU A 30 -25.95 1.74 26.78
CA LEU A 30 -24.80 2.51 26.27
C LEU A 30 -24.67 3.82 27.06
N SER A 31 -23.53 4.02 27.72
CA SER A 31 -23.25 5.28 28.41
C SER A 31 -23.14 6.41 27.39
N LEU A 32 -23.68 7.58 27.73
CA LEU A 32 -23.55 8.79 26.90
C LEU A 32 -22.08 9.17 26.67
N ILE A 33 -21.28 9.13 27.74
CA ILE A 33 -19.82 9.34 27.73
C ILE A 33 -19.20 8.30 28.66
N ALA A 34 -18.23 7.54 28.17
CA ALA A 34 -17.51 6.53 28.95
C ALA A 34 -16.20 7.12 29.52
N THR A 35 -15.87 6.78 30.77
CA THR A 35 -14.60 7.23 31.39
C THR A 35 -13.41 6.42 30.85
N PRO A 36 -12.29 7.07 30.49
CA PRO A 36 -11.13 6.38 29.91
C PRO A 36 -10.18 5.73 30.93
N ILE A 37 -10.44 5.89 32.24
CA ILE A 37 -9.60 5.39 33.34
C ILE A 37 -10.08 4.02 33.80
N ASP A 38 -9.16 3.05 33.86
CA ASP A 38 -9.37 1.82 34.61
C ASP A 38 -8.86 2.01 36.04
N GLY A 39 -9.63 1.55 37.00
CA GLY A 39 -9.29 1.70 38.41
C GLY A 39 -10.13 0.78 39.26
N LYS A 40 -9.53 -0.34 39.67
CA LYS A 40 -9.96 -1.04 40.90
C LYS A 40 -9.41 -0.26 42.08
N ASP A 41 -10.22 -0.14 43.15
CA ASP A 41 -9.83 0.59 44.36
C ASP A 41 -8.49 0.04 44.90
N GLY A 42 -7.42 0.85 44.83
CA GLY A 42 -6.09 0.52 45.35
C GLY A 42 -4.92 0.62 44.36
N GLU A 43 -5.15 0.69 43.05
CA GLU A 43 -4.09 0.86 42.03
C GLU A 43 -4.01 2.30 41.49
N SER A 44 -2.83 2.71 41.02
CA SER A 44 -2.65 4.00 40.34
C SER A 44 -3.53 4.09 39.08
N PRO A 45 -4.22 5.23 38.85
CA PRO A 45 -5.12 5.37 37.72
C PRO A 45 -4.33 5.23 36.41
N HIS A 46 -4.75 4.30 35.56
CA HIS A 46 -4.17 4.09 34.24
C HIS A 46 -5.27 4.08 33.18
N PHE A 47 -4.92 4.35 31.94
CA PHE A 47 -5.87 4.22 30.84
C PHE A 47 -6.27 2.75 30.67
N CYS A 48 -7.55 2.48 30.44
CA CYS A 48 -7.97 1.16 29.99
C CYS A 48 -7.20 0.80 28.71
N ARG A 49 -6.66 -0.41 28.59
CA ARG A 49 -5.90 -0.84 27.39
C ARG A 49 -6.61 -1.99 26.70
N HIS A 50 -6.71 -1.91 25.38
CA HIS A 50 -7.15 -3.03 24.55
C HIS A 50 -5.93 -3.68 23.90
N SER A 51 -5.86 -5.02 24.01
CA SER A 51 -4.82 -5.82 23.36
C SER A 51 -5.03 -5.95 21.85
N ASP A 52 -6.29 -5.86 21.39
CA ASP A 52 -6.69 -6.08 20.00
C ASP A 52 -7.47 -4.88 19.44
N ALA A 53 -7.47 -4.76 18.11
CA ALA A 53 -8.22 -3.73 17.39
C ALA A 53 -9.73 -3.99 17.49
N THR A 54 -10.51 -2.93 17.67
CA THR A 54 -11.97 -3.04 17.75
C THR A 54 -12.61 -3.10 16.36
N PRO A 55 -13.81 -3.71 16.20
CA PRO A 55 -14.48 -3.77 14.90
C PRO A 55 -14.77 -2.39 14.26
N ILE A 56 -15.03 -1.37 15.08
CA ILE A 56 -15.29 0.00 14.60
C ILE A 56 -14.03 0.67 14.05
N GLU A 57 -12.87 0.39 14.65
CA GLU A 57 -11.57 0.86 14.15
C GLU A 57 -11.24 0.19 12.81
N LEU A 58 -11.47 -1.13 12.68
CA LEU A 58 -11.29 -1.84 11.41
C LEU A 58 -12.27 -1.33 10.34
N PHE A 59 -13.52 -1.05 10.71
CA PHE A 59 -14.52 -0.47 9.80
C PHE A 59 -14.08 0.90 9.26
N PHE A 60 -13.43 1.72 10.09
CA PHE A 60 -12.85 2.99 9.64
C PHE A 60 -11.70 2.78 8.63
N ASP A 61 -10.87 1.76 8.82
CA ASP A 61 -9.79 1.42 7.89
C ASP A 61 -10.32 1.02 6.50
N LEU A 62 -11.52 0.43 6.44
CA LEU A 62 -12.18 0.11 5.17
C LEU A 62 -12.55 1.37 4.38
N PHE A 63 -12.89 2.48 5.05
CA PHE A 63 -13.14 3.74 4.36
C PHE A 63 -11.85 4.37 3.84
N PHE A 64 -10.74 4.21 4.57
CA PHE A 64 -9.42 4.61 4.09
C PHE A 64 -9.08 3.88 2.78
N VAL A 65 -9.25 2.56 2.74
CA VAL A 65 -8.89 1.80 1.53
C VAL A 65 -9.87 2.03 0.38
N ALA A 66 -11.16 2.25 0.67
CA ALA A 66 -12.14 2.62 -0.36
C ALA A 66 -11.80 3.96 -1.04
N ASN A 67 -11.31 4.95 -0.27
CA ASN A 67 -10.79 6.20 -0.81
C ASN A 67 -9.63 5.95 -1.78
N LEU A 68 -8.66 5.12 -1.35
CA LEU A 68 -7.51 4.75 -2.17
C LEU A 68 -7.92 4.03 -3.46
N SER A 69 -8.85 3.07 -3.37
CA SER A 69 -9.33 2.30 -4.52
C SER A 69 -10.06 3.20 -5.52
N SER A 70 -10.90 4.12 -5.04
CA SER A 70 -11.61 5.10 -5.88
C SER A 70 -10.65 6.07 -6.57
N PHE A 71 -9.61 6.52 -5.86
CA PHE A 71 -8.58 7.39 -6.44
C PHE A 71 -7.77 6.64 -7.52
N THR A 72 -7.33 5.43 -7.21
CA THR A 72 -6.57 4.56 -8.13
C THR A 72 -7.37 4.23 -9.40
N ALA A 73 -8.69 4.06 -9.28
CA ALA A 73 -9.54 3.80 -10.44
C ALA A 73 -9.69 5.00 -11.39
N THR A 74 -9.39 6.22 -10.93
CA THR A 74 -9.58 7.47 -11.69
C THR A 74 -8.28 8.13 -12.11
N HIS A 75 -7.17 7.90 -11.39
CA HIS A 75 -5.87 8.50 -11.66
C HIS A 75 -4.85 7.45 -12.10
N GLU A 76 -4.42 7.57 -13.35
CA GLU A 76 -3.41 6.69 -13.95
C GLU A 76 -1.99 7.16 -13.58
N ILE A 77 -1.14 6.25 -13.13
CA ILE A 77 0.27 6.54 -12.82
C ILE A 77 1.10 6.40 -14.10
N ASN A 78 0.88 7.32 -15.06
CA ASN A 78 1.55 7.31 -16.37
C ASN A 78 2.70 8.32 -16.48
N ASN A 79 2.78 9.30 -15.57
CA ASN A 79 3.79 10.33 -15.57
C ASN A 79 4.18 10.74 -14.13
N VAL A 80 5.20 11.59 -14.01
CA VAL A 80 5.68 12.11 -12.72
C VAL A 80 4.60 12.90 -11.99
N GLU A 81 3.73 13.60 -12.74
CA GLU A 81 2.62 14.38 -12.19
C GLU A 81 1.59 13.49 -11.49
N GLY A 82 1.13 12.44 -12.17
CA GLY A 82 0.19 11.44 -11.65
C GLY A 82 0.78 10.69 -10.47
N LEU A 83 2.08 10.35 -10.50
CA LEU A 83 2.79 9.79 -9.34
C LEU A 83 2.78 10.76 -8.15
N GLY A 84 3.04 12.04 -8.38
CA GLY A 84 3.00 13.08 -7.35
C GLY A 84 1.59 13.27 -6.77
N ALA A 85 0.56 13.28 -7.62
CA ALA A 85 -0.84 13.36 -7.21
C ALA A 85 -1.24 12.16 -6.36
N TYR A 86 -0.79 10.96 -6.73
CA TYR A 86 -1.03 9.72 -6.01
C TYR A 86 -0.42 9.73 -4.60
N ILE A 87 0.87 10.05 -4.49
CA ILE A 87 1.56 10.18 -3.20
C ILE A 87 0.92 11.31 -2.37
N GLY A 88 0.50 12.39 -3.04
CA GLY A 88 -0.16 13.53 -2.43
C GLY A 88 -1.47 13.17 -1.75
N PHE A 89 -2.39 12.56 -2.49
CA PHE A 89 -3.68 12.16 -1.98
C PHE A 89 -3.56 11.05 -0.92
N LEU A 90 -2.68 10.06 -1.14
CA LEU A 90 -2.36 9.05 -0.15
C LEU A 90 -1.87 9.67 1.17
N GLY A 91 -1.04 10.72 1.10
CA GLY A 91 -0.63 11.51 2.26
C GLY A 91 -1.83 12.08 3.02
N VAL A 92 -2.77 12.74 2.32
CA VAL A 92 -3.97 13.33 2.93
C VAL A 92 -4.77 12.30 3.73
N ILE A 93 -5.07 11.15 3.13
CA ILE A 93 -5.85 10.10 3.79
C ILE A 93 -5.05 9.41 4.90
N TRP A 94 -3.74 9.16 4.70
CA TRP A 94 -2.90 8.43 5.66
C TRP A 94 -2.62 9.24 6.91
N PHE A 95 -2.26 10.52 6.78
CA PHE A 95 -2.05 11.36 7.95
C PHE A 95 -3.34 11.66 8.70
N THR A 96 -4.48 11.73 8.00
CA THR A 96 -5.78 11.83 8.68
C THR A 96 -6.13 10.56 9.44
N TRP A 97 -5.94 9.40 8.80
CA TRP A 97 -6.09 8.09 9.44
C TRP A 97 -5.17 7.93 10.65
N LEU A 98 -3.91 8.38 10.55
CA LEU A 98 -2.95 8.31 11.65
C LEU A 98 -3.47 9.10 12.85
N GLN A 99 -3.86 10.36 12.67
CA GLN A 99 -4.30 11.20 13.80
C GLN A 99 -5.54 10.62 14.50
N ILE A 100 -6.49 10.10 13.73
CA ILE A 100 -7.69 9.44 14.26
C ILE A 100 -7.30 8.15 15.00
N THR A 101 -6.42 7.34 14.41
CA THR A 101 -5.95 6.09 15.04
C THR A 101 -5.18 6.36 16.33
N LEU A 102 -4.32 7.38 16.38
CA LEU A 102 -3.58 7.74 17.60
C LEU A 102 -4.52 8.20 18.74
N PHE A 103 -5.65 8.82 18.40
CA PHE A 103 -6.70 9.11 19.36
C PHE A 103 -7.42 7.82 19.80
N ASP A 104 -7.84 6.98 18.86
CA ASP A 104 -8.61 5.77 19.14
C ASP A 104 -7.87 4.79 20.05
N ILE A 105 -6.60 4.51 19.76
CA ILE A 105 -5.82 3.57 20.57
C ILE A 105 -5.67 4.00 22.04
N ARG A 106 -5.89 5.28 22.35
CA ARG A 106 -5.87 5.82 23.71
C ARG A 106 -7.23 5.88 24.35
N PHE A 107 -8.23 6.39 23.61
CA PHE A 107 -9.50 6.83 24.18
C PHE A 107 -10.73 6.16 23.59
N ALA A 108 -10.59 5.30 22.57
CA ALA A 108 -11.74 4.60 21.99
C ALA A 108 -12.44 3.76 23.06
N ARG A 109 -13.64 4.24 23.43
CA ARG A 109 -14.58 3.56 24.33
C ARG A 109 -15.95 3.61 23.68
N ASP A 110 -16.64 2.49 23.75
CA ASP A 110 -17.98 2.41 23.18
C ASP A 110 -18.95 3.30 23.98
N SER A 111 -19.28 4.45 23.40
CA SER A 111 -20.20 5.43 23.97
C SER A 111 -20.95 6.13 22.84
N VAL A 112 -22.11 6.72 23.16
CA VAL A 112 -22.92 7.42 22.16
C VAL A 112 -22.16 8.59 21.54
N PHE A 113 -21.44 9.36 22.36
CA PHE A 113 -20.60 10.46 21.90
C PHE A 113 -19.52 10.00 20.92
N GLU A 114 -18.74 8.97 21.27
CA GLU A 114 -17.68 8.47 20.39
C GLU A 114 -18.25 7.89 19.09
N ARG A 115 -19.42 7.24 19.11
CA ARG A 115 -20.08 6.77 17.87
C ARG A 115 -20.51 7.92 16.95
N ILE A 116 -21.02 9.03 17.50
CA ILE A 116 -21.38 10.21 16.71
C ILE A 116 -20.12 10.85 16.11
N CYS A 117 -19.06 11.02 16.90
CA CYS A 117 -17.79 11.52 16.40
C CYS A 117 -17.21 10.60 15.31
N LYS A 118 -17.29 9.28 15.49
CA LYS A 118 -16.89 8.31 14.47
C LYS A 118 -17.70 8.43 13.18
N ALA A 119 -19.02 8.60 13.28
CA ALA A 119 -19.87 8.84 12.11
C ALA A 119 -19.46 10.12 11.36
N ALA A 120 -19.14 11.20 12.08
CA ALA A 120 -18.63 12.43 11.48
C ALA A 120 -17.25 12.25 10.82
N GLN A 121 -16.34 11.46 11.43
CA GLN A 121 -15.06 11.11 10.83
C GLN A 121 -15.22 10.27 9.55
N LEU A 122 -16.17 9.33 9.53
CA LEU A 122 -16.51 8.55 8.34
C LEU A 122 -17.10 9.43 7.23
N ALA A 123 -17.97 10.38 7.57
CA ALA A 123 -18.49 11.36 6.62
C ALA A 123 -17.35 12.21 6.00
N ALA A 124 -16.34 12.59 6.79
CA ALA A 124 -15.16 13.27 6.28
C ALA A 124 -14.36 12.40 5.30
N MET A 125 -14.20 11.09 5.58
CA MET A 125 -13.58 10.15 4.65
C MET A 125 -14.35 10.01 3.33
N VAL A 126 -15.69 10.05 3.34
CA VAL A 126 -16.48 10.08 2.10
C VAL A 126 -16.26 11.40 1.34
N GLY A 127 -16.17 12.52 2.07
CA GLY A 127 -15.83 13.82 1.49
C GLY A 127 -14.47 13.83 0.79
N PHE A 128 -13.46 13.19 1.39
CA PHE A 128 -12.14 13.02 0.76
C PHE A 128 -12.22 12.22 -0.54
N ALA A 129 -13.06 11.17 -0.61
CA ALA A 129 -13.18 10.35 -1.81
C ALA A 129 -13.73 11.18 -2.98
N SER A 130 -14.74 12.02 -2.68
CA SER A 130 -15.35 12.92 -3.66
C SER A 130 -14.34 13.94 -4.19
N ALA A 131 -13.68 14.68 -3.30
CA ALA A 131 -12.71 15.70 -3.70
C ALA A 131 -11.42 15.11 -4.30
N GLY A 132 -11.05 13.89 -3.88
CA GLY A 132 -9.88 13.16 -4.37
C GLY A 132 -9.92 12.89 -5.88
N THR A 133 -11.10 12.70 -6.47
CA THR A 133 -11.25 12.47 -7.92
C THR A 133 -10.73 13.60 -8.81
N ARG A 134 -10.48 14.79 -8.25
CA ARG A 134 -9.96 15.97 -8.97
C ARG A 134 -8.62 16.46 -8.41
N PHE A 135 -7.98 15.66 -7.56
CA PHE A 135 -6.72 16.03 -6.93
C PHE A 135 -5.55 15.88 -7.91
N THR A 136 -4.89 16.99 -8.19
CA THR A 136 -3.77 17.10 -9.16
C THR A 136 -2.60 17.82 -8.49
N THR A 137 -1.37 17.71 -9.01
CA THR A 137 -0.25 18.49 -8.41
C THR A 137 -0.30 19.96 -8.81
N HIS A 138 -0.93 20.28 -9.94
CA HIS A 138 -1.13 21.65 -10.40
C HIS A 138 -2.58 22.08 -10.20
N ILE A 139 -2.76 23.15 -9.42
CA ILE A 139 -4.08 23.73 -9.18
C ILE A 139 -4.50 24.49 -10.43
N ARG A 140 -5.47 23.93 -11.16
CA ARG A 140 -6.18 24.59 -12.26
C ARG A 140 -7.52 25.12 -11.74
N GLY A 141 -8.09 26.15 -12.40
CA GLY A 141 -9.36 26.77 -12.01
C GLY A 141 -10.51 25.77 -11.83
N GLU A 142 -10.54 24.70 -12.63
CA GLU A 142 -11.52 23.61 -12.55
C GLU A 142 -11.43 22.74 -11.29
N ASN A 143 -10.24 22.66 -10.66
CA ASN A 143 -9.97 21.77 -9.52
C ASN A 143 -9.94 22.53 -8.18
N VAL A 144 -10.05 23.87 -8.18
CA VAL A 144 -9.97 24.71 -6.97
C VAL A 144 -10.96 24.26 -5.90
N TRP A 145 -12.19 23.92 -6.30
CA TRP A 145 -13.23 23.47 -5.39
C TRP A 145 -12.83 22.20 -4.61
N ALA A 146 -12.02 21.31 -5.22
CA ALA A 146 -11.55 20.09 -4.59
C ALA A 146 -10.54 20.41 -3.48
N PHE A 147 -9.58 21.31 -3.73
CA PHE A 147 -8.62 21.74 -2.70
C PHE A 147 -9.28 22.52 -1.55
N GLN A 148 -10.29 23.34 -1.87
CA GLN A 148 -11.10 24.02 -0.87
C GLN A 148 -11.85 23.01 0.01
N SER A 149 -12.52 22.04 -0.62
CA SER A 149 -13.26 20.99 0.09
C SER A 149 -12.33 20.15 0.97
N LEU A 150 -11.16 19.74 0.45
CA LEU A 150 -10.14 19.01 1.23
C LEU A 150 -9.64 19.83 2.42
N SER A 151 -9.38 21.12 2.24
CA SER A 151 -8.94 22.01 3.34
C SER A 151 -10.00 22.15 4.42
N LEU A 152 -11.27 22.32 4.03
CA LEU A 152 -12.39 22.42 4.95
C LEU A 152 -12.58 21.11 5.73
N LEU A 153 -12.53 19.97 5.04
CA LEU A 153 -12.67 18.64 5.65
C LEU A 153 -11.49 18.32 6.58
N LEU A 154 -10.25 18.65 6.20
CA LEU A 154 -9.07 18.51 7.04
C LEU A 154 -9.20 19.36 8.31
N GLY A 155 -9.49 20.65 8.18
CA GLY A 155 -9.72 21.55 9.31
C GLY A 155 -10.84 21.05 10.23
N GLY A 156 -11.99 20.71 9.65
CA GLY A 156 -13.13 20.13 10.39
C GLY A 156 -12.77 18.85 11.14
N SER A 157 -11.98 17.96 10.54
CA SER A 157 -11.49 16.74 11.21
C SER A 157 -10.61 17.05 12.42
N ARG A 158 -9.78 18.10 12.35
CA ARG A 158 -8.91 18.51 13.46
C ARG A 158 -9.69 19.19 14.59
N VAL A 159 -10.70 19.99 14.25
CA VAL A 159 -11.65 20.52 15.26
C VAL A 159 -12.35 19.37 15.98
N LEU A 160 -12.86 18.39 15.23
CA LEU A 160 -13.55 17.24 15.81
C LEU A 160 -12.65 16.46 16.77
N LEU A 161 -11.40 16.18 16.35
CA LEU A 161 -10.41 15.55 17.23
C LEU A 161 -10.09 16.42 18.45
N ALA A 162 -9.93 17.73 18.30
CA ALA A 162 -9.69 18.65 19.40
C ALA A 162 -10.85 18.63 20.42
N VAL A 163 -12.10 18.55 19.97
CA VAL A 163 -13.27 18.38 20.84
C VAL A 163 -13.21 17.05 21.59
N GLN A 164 -12.92 15.94 20.89
CA GLN A 164 -12.81 14.63 21.53
C GLN A 164 -11.69 14.58 22.59
N TYR A 165 -10.51 15.13 22.28
CA TYR A 165 -9.42 15.26 23.25
C TYR A 165 -9.82 16.15 24.43
N THR A 166 -10.52 17.26 24.20
CA THR A 166 -10.97 18.17 25.27
C THR A 166 -11.96 17.49 26.23
N VAL A 167 -12.93 16.75 25.70
CA VAL A 167 -13.87 15.97 26.53
C VAL A 167 -13.11 14.97 27.40
N ASN A 168 -12.15 14.23 26.82
CA ASN A 168 -11.33 13.29 27.57
C ASN A 168 -10.43 13.97 28.62
N ILE A 169 -9.86 15.15 28.31
CA ILE A 169 -9.11 15.96 29.29
C ILE A 169 -9.97 16.29 30.50
N CYS A 170 -11.21 16.73 30.30
CA CYS A 170 -12.13 17.05 31.40
C CYS A 170 -12.36 15.85 32.32
N LEU A 171 -12.48 14.63 31.77
CA LEU A 171 -12.69 13.41 32.54
C LEU A 171 -11.45 12.97 33.34
N ILE A 172 -10.24 13.22 32.82
CA ILE A 172 -9.01 12.76 33.47
C ILE A 172 -8.31 13.81 34.33
N ARG A 173 -8.71 15.09 34.19
CA ARG A 173 -8.02 16.24 34.82
C ARG A 173 -7.85 16.09 36.32
N GLU A 174 -8.83 15.52 37.00
CA GLU A 174 -8.82 15.37 38.46
C GLU A 174 -7.85 14.28 38.93
N ARG A 175 -7.76 13.16 38.19
CA ARG A 175 -6.95 11.99 38.57
C ARG A 175 -5.55 11.97 37.96
N MET A 176 -5.36 12.52 36.76
CA MET A 176 -4.11 12.45 35.99
C MET A 176 -3.70 13.83 35.44
N ARG A 177 -3.38 14.76 36.34
CA ARG A 177 -2.95 16.13 35.99
C ARG A 177 -1.79 16.24 34.99
N PRO A 178 -0.68 15.46 35.08
CA PRO A 178 0.40 15.56 34.09
C PRO A 178 -0.06 15.12 32.69
N ALA A 179 -0.84 14.04 32.61
CA ALA A 179 -1.41 13.57 31.35
C ALA A 179 -2.35 14.61 30.71
N ALA A 180 -3.22 15.23 31.52
CA ALA A 180 -4.11 16.29 31.07
C ALA A 180 -3.35 17.50 30.48
N LYS A 181 -2.20 17.88 31.06
CA LYS A 181 -1.36 18.97 30.52
C LYS A 181 -0.77 18.60 29.15
N GLY A 182 -0.24 17.40 28.99
CA GLY A 182 0.29 16.92 27.71
C GLY A 182 -0.78 16.91 26.62
N LEU A 183 -1.97 16.37 26.92
CA LEU A 183 -3.10 16.38 25.99
C LEU A 183 -3.56 17.81 25.63
N SER A 184 -3.49 18.77 26.55
CA SER A 184 -3.83 20.17 26.26
C SER A 184 -2.90 20.80 25.21
N ILE A 185 -1.62 20.39 25.17
CA ILE A 185 -0.68 20.83 24.13
C ILE A 185 -1.09 20.25 22.77
N ILE A 186 -1.51 18.98 22.74
CA ILE A 186 -2.02 18.33 21.53
C ILE A 186 -3.27 19.05 21.02
N VAL A 187 -4.22 19.39 21.90
CA VAL A 187 -5.43 20.16 21.54
C VAL A 187 -5.06 21.52 20.94
N ALA A 188 -4.14 22.25 21.58
CA ALA A 188 -3.69 23.55 21.06
C ALA A 188 -3.05 23.42 19.67
N ALA A 189 -2.23 22.39 19.45
CA ALA A 189 -1.62 22.13 18.15
C ALA A 189 -2.65 21.77 17.07
N LEU A 190 -3.65 20.95 17.39
CA LEU A 190 -4.73 20.57 16.46
C LEU A 190 -5.64 21.76 16.12
N LEU A 191 -5.92 22.64 17.08
CA LEU A 191 -6.68 23.87 16.82
C LEU A 191 -5.86 24.86 15.97
N ALA A 192 -4.56 24.97 16.22
CA ALA A 192 -3.67 25.78 15.40
C ALA A 192 -3.61 25.26 13.95
N SER A 193 -3.43 23.95 13.76
CA SER A 193 -3.43 23.35 12.41
C SER A 193 -4.79 23.52 11.72
N SER A 194 -5.89 23.36 12.45
CA SER A 194 -7.24 23.64 11.94
C SER A 194 -7.40 25.07 11.44
N LEU A 195 -6.88 26.07 12.18
CA LEU A 195 -6.96 27.46 11.76
C LEU A 195 -6.17 27.69 10.47
N VAL A 196 -5.02 27.05 10.31
CA VAL A 196 -4.24 27.11 9.06
C VAL A 196 -5.03 26.46 7.92
N TYR A 197 -5.64 25.28 8.12
CA TYR A 197 -6.46 24.65 7.07
C TYR A 197 -7.65 25.51 6.65
N PHE A 198 -8.33 26.17 7.59
CA PHE A 198 -9.40 27.12 7.23
C PHE A 198 -8.86 28.39 6.57
N GLY A 199 -7.70 28.88 6.98
CA GLY A 199 -7.01 29.98 6.27
C GLY A 199 -6.69 29.61 4.82
N MET A 200 -6.29 28.37 4.58
CA MET A 200 -6.02 27.84 3.24
C MET A 200 -7.29 27.79 2.38
N TYR A 201 -8.44 27.45 2.96
CA TYR A 201 -9.73 27.52 2.25
C TYR A 201 -9.98 28.93 1.67
N PHE A 202 -9.73 29.99 2.45
CA PHE A 202 -9.85 31.37 1.97
C PHE A 202 -8.74 31.74 0.98
N ALA A 203 -7.51 31.27 1.20
CA ALA A 203 -6.40 31.53 0.29
C ALA A 203 -6.64 30.93 -1.11
N PHE A 204 -7.37 29.81 -1.21
CA PHE A 204 -7.79 29.24 -2.49
C PHE A 204 -8.95 30.00 -3.16
N GLN A 205 -9.57 30.96 -2.48
CA GLN A 205 -10.67 31.78 -3.03
C GLN A 205 -10.14 33.02 -3.78
N GLU A 206 -8.95 33.51 -3.45
CA GLU A 206 -8.38 34.70 -4.09
C GLU A 206 -7.55 34.31 -5.33
N ASP A 207 -7.84 34.93 -6.48
CA ASP A 207 -7.17 34.74 -7.80
C ASP A 207 -5.70 35.24 -7.86
N HIS A 208 -4.99 35.24 -6.74
CA HIS A 208 -3.57 35.57 -6.73
C HIS A 208 -2.79 34.35 -7.23
N GLY A 209 -2.19 34.45 -8.43
CA GLY A 209 -1.50 33.40 -9.22
C GLY A 209 -0.33 32.63 -8.58
N ILE A 210 -0.30 32.49 -7.26
CA ILE A 210 0.62 31.69 -6.44
C ILE A 210 0.04 30.27 -6.22
N HIS A 211 -0.91 29.80 -7.04
CA HIS A 211 -1.64 28.56 -6.76
C HIS A 211 -0.80 27.26 -6.83
N SER A 212 0.30 27.21 -7.58
CA SER A 212 0.89 25.91 -7.96
C SER A 212 1.61 25.15 -6.84
N TYR A 213 1.96 25.76 -5.70
CA TYR A 213 2.71 25.09 -4.62
C TYR A 213 2.04 25.13 -3.25
N ILE A 214 0.87 25.76 -3.14
CA ILE A 214 0.17 25.98 -1.87
C ILE A 214 -0.15 24.64 -1.16
N TRP A 215 -0.42 23.58 -1.92
CA TRP A 215 -0.62 22.22 -1.38
C TRP A 215 0.56 21.68 -0.53
N THR A 216 1.80 22.13 -0.78
CA THR A 216 2.99 21.75 0.01
C THR A 216 2.83 22.09 1.50
N VAL A 217 2.04 23.12 1.82
CA VAL A 217 1.71 23.51 3.20
C VAL A 217 1.02 22.36 3.95
N TRP A 218 0.17 21.57 3.29
CA TRP A 218 -0.48 20.42 3.93
C TRP A 218 0.53 19.39 4.40
N PHE A 219 1.56 19.09 3.62
CA PHE A 219 2.60 18.13 3.97
C PHE A 219 3.45 18.60 5.15
N ILE A 220 3.76 19.90 5.20
CA ILE A 220 4.46 20.50 6.35
C ILE A 220 3.58 20.39 7.60
N LEU A 221 2.27 20.68 7.49
CA LEU A 221 1.33 20.53 8.60
C LEU A 221 1.18 19.08 9.05
N PHE A 222 1.10 18.12 8.13
CA PHE A 222 1.03 16.70 8.47
C PHE A 222 2.26 16.23 9.25
N GLY A 223 3.46 16.63 8.81
CA GLY A 223 4.70 16.35 9.51
C GLY A 223 4.72 16.99 10.91
N PHE A 224 4.31 18.26 11.01
CA PHE A 224 4.19 18.97 12.28
C PHE A 224 3.21 18.28 13.24
N GLU A 225 2.00 17.95 12.78
CA GLU A 225 0.99 17.26 13.59
C GLU A 225 1.49 15.89 14.08
N MET A 226 2.10 15.10 13.19
CA MET A 226 2.64 13.79 13.53
C MET A 226 3.73 13.92 14.61
N TRP A 227 4.70 14.81 14.41
CA TRP A 227 5.81 15.00 15.35
C TRP A 227 5.36 15.62 16.67
N MET A 228 4.42 16.55 16.65
CA MET A 228 3.84 17.13 17.86
C MET A 228 3.11 16.07 18.69
N VAL A 229 2.22 15.29 18.08
CA VAL A 229 1.48 14.25 18.81
C VAL A 229 2.44 13.17 19.32
N MET A 230 3.32 12.63 18.48
CA MET A 230 4.27 11.60 18.89
C MET A 230 5.27 12.12 19.94
N GLY A 231 5.79 13.33 19.77
CA GLY A 231 6.78 13.95 20.66
C GLY A 231 6.21 14.28 22.05
N VAL A 232 5.02 14.89 22.13
CA VAL A 232 4.34 15.14 23.41
C VAL A 232 4.09 13.84 24.18
N SER A 233 3.84 12.76 23.45
CA SER A 233 3.54 11.43 24.02
C SER A 233 4.78 10.67 24.44
N TYR A 234 5.94 11.05 23.93
CA TYR A 234 7.24 10.57 24.39
C TYR A 234 7.64 11.25 25.71
N ILE A 235 7.40 12.56 25.81
CA ILE A 235 7.83 13.39 26.94
C ILE A 235 6.89 13.24 28.14
N THR A 236 5.59 13.12 27.90
CA THR A 236 4.59 13.11 28.98
C THR A 236 4.42 11.70 29.56
N PRO A 237 4.60 11.50 30.87
CA PRO A 237 4.31 10.22 31.53
C PRO A 237 2.86 9.77 31.29
N ASP A 238 2.65 8.46 31.19
CA ASP A 238 1.33 7.80 31.08
C ASP A 238 0.53 8.02 29.79
N ILE A 239 0.96 8.91 28.87
CA ILE A 239 0.37 9.09 27.52
C ILE A 239 1.11 8.26 26.44
N GLY A 240 2.14 7.51 26.84
CA GLY A 240 2.94 6.70 25.93
C GLY A 240 2.11 5.66 25.17
N PHE A 241 2.57 5.28 23.99
CA PHE A 241 1.94 4.23 23.19
C PHE A 241 2.42 2.81 23.55
N GLU A 242 3.24 2.67 24.57
CA GLU A 242 3.72 1.36 25.04
C GLU A 242 2.55 0.45 25.40
N ASP A 243 2.64 -0.82 24.98
CA ASP A 243 1.62 -1.84 25.20
C ASP A 243 0.23 -1.50 24.63
N THR A 244 0.14 -0.57 23.68
CA THR A 244 -1.06 -0.34 22.87
C THR A 244 -1.04 -1.21 21.62
N HIS A 245 -2.20 -1.45 21.04
CA HIS A 245 -2.33 -2.20 19.78
C HIS A 245 -1.95 -1.35 18.54
N LEU A 246 -1.14 -0.28 18.66
CA LEU A 246 -0.67 0.53 17.53
C LEU A 246 0.07 -0.30 16.48
N VAL A 247 0.95 -1.20 16.92
CA VAL A 247 1.68 -2.10 16.02
C VAL A 247 0.71 -3.02 15.26
N VAL A 248 -0.34 -3.48 15.95
CA VAL A 248 -1.41 -4.28 15.34
C VAL A 248 -2.19 -3.46 14.32
N ARG A 249 -2.58 -2.21 14.63
CA ARG A 249 -3.27 -1.31 13.70
C ARG A 249 -2.46 -1.05 12.43
N MET A 250 -1.15 -0.82 12.58
CA MET A 250 -0.25 -0.66 11.44
C MET A 250 -0.22 -1.91 10.55
N GLY A 251 -0.07 -3.09 11.15
CA GLY A 251 -0.09 -4.36 10.41
C GLY A 251 -1.44 -4.69 9.76
N LEU A 252 -2.55 -4.34 10.42
CA LEU A 252 -3.89 -4.49 9.86
C LEU A 252 -4.11 -3.57 8.66
N LEU A 253 -3.66 -2.30 8.75
CA LEU A 253 -3.71 -1.39 7.62
C LEU A 253 -2.83 -1.89 6.46
N THR A 254 -1.63 -2.40 6.74
CA THR A 254 -0.78 -3.04 5.72
C THR A 254 -1.50 -4.22 5.07
N LEU A 255 -2.18 -5.09 5.84
CA LEU A 255 -2.93 -6.22 5.31
C LEU A 255 -4.07 -5.76 4.38
N ILE A 256 -4.79 -4.72 4.75
CA ILE A 256 -5.86 -4.13 3.95
C ILE A 256 -5.30 -3.56 2.63
N ILE A 257 -4.15 -2.87 2.69
CA ILE A 257 -3.46 -2.36 1.50
C ILE A 257 -3.01 -3.49 0.57
N ILE A 258 -2.46 -4.58 1.12
CA ILE A 258 -2.15 -5.80 0.33
C ILE A 258 -3.43 -6.37 -0.29
N GLY A 259 -4.57 -6.25 0.39
CA GLY A 259 -5.89 -6.61 -0.11
C GLY A 259 -6.27 -5.89 -1.41
N GLU A 260 -5.96 -4.60 -1.57
CA GLU A 260 -6.12 -3.89 -2.85
C GLU A 260 -5.29 -4.52 -3.97
N GLY A 261 -4.07 -4.97 -3.65
CA GLY A 261 -3.24 -5.74 -4.57
C GLY A 261 -3.88 -7.07 -5.02
N VAL A 262 -4.63 -7.72 -4.13
CA VAL A 262 -5.40 -8.93 -4.49
C VAL A 262 -6.58 -8.56 -5.40
N ILE A 263 -7.28 -7.45 -5.13
CA ILE A 263 -8.35 -6.95 -6.00
C ILE A 263 -7.80 -6.65 -7.40
N ALA A 264 -6.64 -6.00 -7.49
CA ALA A 264 -5.91 -5.77 -8.74
C ALA A 264 -5.65 -7.07 -9.51
N VAL A 265 -5.15 -8.13 -8.85
CA VAL A 265 -4.95 -9.47 -9.45
C VAL A 265 -6.26 -10.00 -10.05
N THR A 266 -7.39 -9.90 -9.34
CA THR A 266 -8.67 -10.37 -9.87
C THR A 266 -9.16 -9.56 -11.07
N ARG A 267 -8.92 -8.24 -11.09
CA ARG A 267 -9.22 -7.38 -12.26
C ARG A 267 -8.39 -7.78 -13.47
N ILE A 268 -7.10 -8.08 -13.28
CA ILE A 268 -6.22 -8.58 -14.35
C ILE A 268 -6.74 -9.92 -14.86
N ALA A 269 -7.11 -10.85 -13.99
CA ALA A 269 -7.66 -12.14 -14.40
C ALA A 269 -8.92 -11.97 -15.26
N ASN A 270 -9.85 -11.09 -14.85
CA ASN A 270 -11.06 -10.82 -15.62
C ASN A 270 -10.79 -10.16 -16.99
N LYS A 271 -9.70 -9.38 -17.14
CA LYS A 271 -9.33 -8.72 -18.41
C LYS A 271 -8.50 -9.61 -19.34
N THR A 272 -7.81 -10.62 -18.81
CA THR A 272 -6.84 -11.45 -19.55
C THR A 272 -7.36 -12.85 -19.87
N VAL A 273 -8.39 -13.32 -19.15
CA VAL A 273 -9.08 -14.59 -19.44
C VAL A 273 -10.18 -14.31 -20.47
N ARG A 274 -10.02 -14.91 -21.67
CA ARG A 274 -10.91 -14.73 -22.81
C ARG A 274 -12.21 -15.52 -22.63
N PRO A 275 -13.28 -15.27 -23.41
CA PRO A 275 -14.44 -16.17 -23.51
C PRO A 275 -14.05 -17.61 -23.88
N GLY A 276 -12.94 -17.77 -24.63
CA GLY A 276 -12.33 -19.06 -24.96
C GLY A 276 -11.53 -19.73 -23.83
N GLY A 277 -11.39 -19.09 -22.67
CA GLY A 277 -10.72 -19.61 -21.49
C GLY A 277 -9.29 -19.12 -21.28
N TRP A 278 -8.53 -19.87 -20.47
CA TRP A 278 -7.18 -19.52 -20.05
C TRP A 278 -6.14 -19.82 -21.14
N THR A 279 -5.32 -18.83 -21.48
CA THR A 279 -4.11 -19.07 -22.28
C THR A 279 -2.92 -19.37 -21.37
N LYS A 280 -1.88 -20.05 -21.91
CA LYS A 280 -0.63 -20.30 -21.17
C LYS A 280 0.02 -19.01 -20.70
N TRP A 281 -0.04 -17.96 -21.52
CA TRP A 281 0.58 -16.67 -21.20
C TRP A 281 -0.22 -15.85 -20.20
N SER A 282 -1.56 -15.82 -20.32
CA SER A 282 -2.44 -15.20 -19.31
C SER A 282 -2.19 -15.84 -17.93
N PHE A 283 -2.05 -17.17 -17.88
CA PHE A 283 -1.70 -17.88 -16.64
C PHE A 283 -0.36 -17.43 -16.06
N VAL A 284 0.69 -17.33 -16.89
CA VAL A 284 2.03 -16.89 -16.43
C VAL A 284 2.00 -15.45 -15.90
N HIS A 285 1.26 -14.54 -16.53
CA HIS A 285 1.14 -13.16 -16.05
C HIS A 285 0.42 -13.07 -14.71
N ILE A 286 -0.74 -13.72 -14.59
CA ILE A 286 -1.53 -13.74 -13.36
C ILE A 286 -0.75 -14.40 -12.22
N LEU A 287 -0.05 -15.51 -12.50
CA LEU A 287 0.79 -16.19 -11.51
C LEU A 287 1.93 -15.28 -11.02
N GLY A 288 2.55 -14.50 -11.91
CA GLY A 288 3.63 -13.58 -11.57
C GLY A 288 3.18 -12.51 -10.58
N VAL A 289 2.07 -11.83 -10.87
CA VAL A 289 1.52 -10.82 -9.95
C VAL A 289 1.04 -11.46 -8.65
N THR A 290 0.34 -12.60 -8.71
CA THR A 290 -0.18 -13.30 -7.52
C THR A 290 0.94 -13.74 -6.58
N THR A 291 2.01 -14.31 -7.12
CA THR A 291 3.18 -14.74 -6.32
C THR A 291 3.93 -13.54 -5.73
N SER A 292 3.97 -12.40 -6.44
CA SER A 292 4.51 -11.14 -5.92
C SER A 292 3.75 -10.66 -4.69
N VAL A 293 2.42 -10.57 -4.79
CA VAL A 293 1.55 -10.16 -3.66
C VAL A 293 1.70 -11.11 -2.48
N TYR A 294 1.74 -12.42 -2.73
CA TYR A 294 1.93 -13.42 -1.68
C TYR A 294 3.28 -13.29 -0.96
N PHE A 295 4.38 -13.15 -1.69
CA PHE A 295 5.69 -12.99 -1.07
C PHE A 295 5.87 -11.64 -0.38
N LEU A 296 5.23 -10.57 -0.87
CA LEU A 296 5.17 -9.29 -0.15
C LEU A 296 4.49 -9.43 1.20
N TRP A 297 3.33 -10.08 1.23
CA TRP A 297 2.62 -10.40 2.47
C TRP A 297 3.49 -11.21 3.43
N GLN A 298 4.11 -12.28 2.92
CA GLN A 298 4.96 -13.14 3.73
C GLN A 298 6.18 -12.39 4.28
N ALA A 299 6.85 -11.59 3.44
CA ALA A 299 8.04 -10.82 3.83
C ALA A 299 7.73 -9.80 4.94
N TYR A 300 6.58 -9.13 4.88
CA TYR A 300 6.16 -8.17 5.91
C TYR A 300 5.81 -8.85 7.24
N PHE A 301 4.97 -9.89 7.21
CA PHE A 301 4.55 -10.56 8.45
C PHE A 301 5.65 -11.43 9.08
N ASP A 302 6.63 -11.89 8.31
CA ASP A 302 7.82 -12.55 8.87
C ASP A 302 8.77 -11.57 9.60
N VAL A 303 8.76 -10.27 9.25
CA VAL A 303 9.55 -9.22 9.94
C VAL A 303 8.79 -8.58 11.09
N SER A 304 7.47 -8.65 11.07
CA SER A 304 6.60 -8.03 12.07
C SER A 304 6.94 -8.50 13.50
N PRO A 305 7.06 -7.57 14.46
CA PRO A 305 7.53 -7.89 15.80
C PRO A 305 6.53 -8.76 16.56
N ARG A 306 7.05 -9.77 17.27
CA ARG A 306 6.25 -10.73 18.06
C ARG A 306 6.18 -10.39 19.55
N GLY A 307 6.86 -9.32 19.97
CA GLY A 307 6.93 -8.86 21.34
C GLY A 307 6.82 -7.34 21.44
N PRO A 308 6.76 -6.80 22.66
CA PRO A 308 6.66 -5.36 22.88
C PRO A 308 7.90 -4.65 22.33
N LEU A 309 7.69 -3.61 21.53
CA LEU A 309 8.75 -2.71 21.08
C LEU A 309 9.07 -1.69 22.17
N GLY A 310 10.33 -1.29 22.27
CA GLY A 310 10.69 -0.13 23.09
C GLY A 310 10.07 1.18 22.55
N ARG A 311 9.90 2.20 23.40
CA ARG A 311 9.27 3.51 23.06
C ARG A 311 9.72 4.08 21.72
N LEU A 312 11.03 4.24 21.55
CA LEU A 312 11.61 4.85 20.36
C LEU A 312 11.44 3.96 19.13
N SER A 313 11.61 2.65 19.29
CA SER A 313 11.42 1.69 18.20
C SER A 313 9.98 1.68 17.72
N GLN A 314 9.01 1.79 18.62
CA GLN A 314 7.59 1.82 18.26
C GLN A 314 7.21 3.11 17.51
N GLN A 315 7.76 4.26 17.91
CA GLN A 315 7.55 5.52 17.18
C GLN A 315 8.20 5.50 15.80
N ALA A 316 9.46 5.04 15.72
CA ALA A 316 10.15 4.87 14.45
C ALA A 316 9.42 3.87 13.53
N TRP A 317 8.91 2.76 14.10
CA TRP A 317 8.06 1.81 13.40
C TRP A 317 6.84 2.49 12.79
N ALA A 318 6.06 3.23 13.59
CA ALA A 318 4.87 3.94 13.12
C ALA A 318 5.19 4.97 12.01
N GLN A 319 6.30 5.71 12.12
CA GLN A 319 6.71 6.70 11.12
C GLN A 319 7.18 6.07 9.81
N LEU A 320 7.93 4.97 9.87
CA LEU A 320 8.40 4.26 8.67
C LEU A 320 7.27 3.54 7.93
N HIS A 321 6.12 3.32 8.55
CA HIS A 321 4.96 2.73 7.86
C HIS A 321 4.40 3.66 6.78
N PHE A 322 4.53 4.98 6.89
CA PHE A 322 4.10 5.88 5.82
C PHE A 322 4.87 5.65 4.51
N PRO A 323 6.21 5.81 4.46
CA PRO A 323 6.96 5.57 3.23
C PRO A 323 6.86 4.10 2.78
N PHE A 324 6.66 3.16 3.72
CA PHE A 324 6.43 1.76 3.37
C PHE A 324 5.08 1.53 2.69
N HIS A 325 3.98 2.09 3.19
CA HIS A 325 2.67 2.00 2.55
C HIS A 325 2.67 2.66 1.18
N VAL A 326 3.34 3.82 1.05
CA VAL A 326 3.57 4.45 -0.26
C VAL A 326 4.29 3.47 -1.19
N ALA A 327 5.44 2.93 -0.79
CA ALA A 327 6.19 2.00 -1.64
C ALA A 327 5.39 0.72 -1.98
N LEU A 328 4.65 0.19 -1.01
CA LEU A 328 3.84 -1.02 -1.19
C LEU A 328 2.74 -0.81 -2.21
N ILE A 329 1.95 0.27 -2.08
CA ILE A 329 0.87 0.57 -3.03
C ILE A 329 1.44 0.80 -4.43
N LEU A 330 2.52 1.58 -4.52
CA LEU A 330 3.19 1.87 -5.77
C LEU A 330 3.72 0.59 -6.46
N LEU A 331 4.24 -0.37 -5.70
CA LEU A 331 4.64 -1.68 -6.22
C LEU A 331 3.46 -2.50 -6.73
N LEU A 332 2.35 -2.51 -5.99
CA LEU A 332 1.13 -3.23 -6.38
C LEU A 332 0.58 -2.67 -7.70
N GLU A 333 0.41 -1.35 -7.79
CA GLU A 333 -0.05 -0.67 -9.02
C GLU A 333 0.94 -0.84 -10.18
N GLY A 334 2.24 -0.68 -9.93
CA GLY A 334 3.26 -0.89 -10.95
C GLY A 334 3.24 -2.32 -11.51
N SER A 335 3.05 -3.33 -10.65
CA SER A 335 2.94 -4.72 -11.10
C SER A 335 1.69 -4.98 -11.95
N GLN A 336 0.57 -4.31 -11.65
CA GLN A 336 -0.65 -4.38 -12.46
C GLN A 336 -0.43 -3.77 -13.85
N ILE A 337 0.15 -2.57 -13.92
CA ILE A 337 0.40 -1.88 -15.20
C ILE A 337 1.35 -2.70 -16.08
N LEU A 338 2.41 -3.26 -15.50
CA LEU A 338 3.35 -4.14 -16.23
C LEU A 338 2.66 -5.40 -16.77
N ALA A 339 1.80 -6.04 -15.96
CA ALA A 339 1.09 -7.24 -16.41
C ALA A 339 0.07 -6.97 -17.52
N LEU A 340 -0.66 -5.85 -17.42
CA LEU A 340 -1.57 -5.40 -18.48
C LEU A 340 -0.84 -5.07 -19.78
N THR A 341 0.33 -4.42 -19.68
CA THR A 341 1.18 -4.13 -20.85
C THR A 341 1.65 -5.39 -21.57
N LEU A 342 2.06 -6.41 -20.80
CA LEU A 342 2.46 -7.69 -21.38
C LEU A 342 1.29 -8.39 -22.08
N ASP A 343 0.07 -8.29 -21.53
CA ASP A 343 -1.14 -8.78 -22.21
C ASP A 343 -1.41 -8.04 -23.53
N VAL A 344 -1.30 -6.71 -23.56
CA VAL A 344 -1.42 -5.92 -24.80
C VAL A 344 -0.37 -6.36 -25.82
N THR A 345 0.88 -6.49 -25.39
CA THR A 345 1.98 -6.89 -26.27
C THR A 345 1.72 -8.25 -26.91
N LEU A 346 1.19 -9.21 -26.14
CA LEU A 346 0.79 -10.51 -26.68
C LEU A 346 -0.37 -10.40 -27.67
N LYS A 347 -1.43 -9.63 -27.34
CA LYS A 347 -2.56 -9.40 -28.25
C LYS A 347 -2.09 -8.80 -29.58
N LEU A 348 -1.20 -7.82 -29.54
CA LEU A 348 -0.61 -7.21 -30.74
C LEU A 348 0.27 -8.19 -31.51
N THR A 349 1.08 -9.00 -30.81
CA THR A 349 1.89 -10.04 -31.46
C THR A 349 1.01 -11.04 -32.21
N TYR A 350 -0.08 -11.50 -31.59
CA TYR A 350 -1.05 -12.38 -32.24
C TYR A 350 -1.71 -11.71 -33.47
N LEU A 351 -2.01 -10.42 -33.40
CA LEU A 351 -2.53 -9.68 -34.55
C LEU A 351 -1.52 -9.64 -35.69
N THR A 352 -0.27 -9.29 -35.41
CA THR A 352 0.80 -9.23 -36.41
C THR A 352 1.05 -10.62 -37.02
N GLU A 353 1.11 -11.69 -36.21
CA GLU A 353 1.25 -13.06 -36.70
C GLU A 353 0.06 -13.47 -37.60
N THR A 354 -1.16 -13.03 -37.26
CA THR A 354 -2.36 -13.29 -38.06
C THR A 354 -2.31 -12.56 -39.40
N ILE A 355 -1.84 -11.31 -39.41
CA ILE A 355 -1.63 -10.53 -40.64
C ILE A 355 -0.53 -11.19 -41.50
N LEU A 356 0.57 -11.62 -40.88
CA LEU A 356 1.67 -12.32 -41.58
C LEU A 356 1.17 -13.63 -42.20
N PHE A 357 0.43 -14.45 -41.44
CA PHE A 357 -0.16 -15.69 -41.95
C PHE A 357 -1.15 -15.45 -43.10
N ALA A 358 -1.95 -14.38 -43.02
CA ALA A 358 -2.87 -13.99 -44.09
C ALA A 358 -2.12 -13.59 -45.38
N CYS A 359 -0.85 -13.18 -45.28
CA CYS A 359 -0.03 -12.73 -46.40
C CYS A 359 1.07 -13.72 -46.84
N GLU A 360 1.32 -14.79 -46.09
CA GLU A 360 2.30 -15.83 -46.40
C GLU A 360 1.82 -16.73 -47.55
N GLU A 361 2.72 -17.16 -48.43
CA GLU A 361 2.38 -18.05 -49.55
C GLU A 361 2.52 -19.54 -49.15
N PRO A 362 1.55 -20.41 -49.52
CA PRO A 362 0.34 -20.15 -50.28
C PRO A 362 -0.75 -19.44 -49.45
N ARG A 363 -1.31 -18.35 -49.99
CA ARG A 363 -2.26 -17.50 -49.28
C ARG A 363 -3.58 -18.23 -49.02
N PRO A 364 -4.18 -18.09 -47.82
CA PRO A 364 -5.52 -18.59 -47.55
C PRO A 364 -6.57 -17.88 -48.42
N GLU A 365 -7.75 -18.49 -48.58
CA GLU A 365 -8.89 -17.82 -49.23
C GLU A 365 -9.19 -16.49 -48.54
N ALA A 366 -9.48 -15.45 -49.33
CA ALA A 366 -9.68 -14.09 -48.81
C ALA A 366 -10.76 -14.03 -47.71
N GLU A 367 -11.84 -14.78 -47.86
CA GLU A 367 -12.92 -14.88 -46.88
C GLU A 367 -12.45 -15.50 -45.55
N VAL A 368 -11.54 -16.48 -45.60
CA VAL A 368 -10.96 -17.10 -44.41
C VAL A 368 -10.01 -16.12 -43.71
N ALA A 369 -9.18 -15.41 -44.46
CA ALA A 369 -8.27 -14.40 -43.91
C ALA A 369 -9.01 -13.25 -43.21
N ILE A 370 -10.06 -12.72 -43.85
CA ILE A 370 -10.90 -11.64 -43.29
C ILE A 370 -11.61 -12.12 -42.02
N ARG A 371 -12.16 -13.33 -42.04
CA ARG A 371 -12.80 -13.94 -40.86
C ARG A 371 -11.82 -14.09 -39.71
N LEU A 372 -10.60 -14.55 -40.00
CA LEU A 372 -9.55 -14.72 -38.99
C LEU A 372 -9.16 -13.39 -38.36
N LEU A 373 -8.93 -12.34 -39.16
CA LEU A 373 -8.64 -10.98 -38.66
C LEU A 373 -9.78 -10.41 -37.82
N ARG A 374 -11.03 -10.52 -38.30
CA ARG A 374 -12.21 -10.06 -37.56
C ARG A 374 -12.36 -10.80 -36.23
N SER A 375 -12.15 -12.11 -36.23
CA SER A 375 -12.21 -12.92 -35.01
C SER A 375 -11.08 -12.56 -34.04
N THR A 376 -9.88 -12.27 -34.54
CA THR A 376 -8.71 -11.90 -33.73
C THR A 376 -8.92 -10.56 -33.03
N ILE A 377 -9.43 -9.55 -33.74
CA ILE A 377 -9.74 -8.23 -33.16
C ILE A 377 -10.94 -8.33 -32.19
N ALA A 378 -11.96 -9.13 -32.52
CA ALA A 378 -13.09 -9.35 -31.63
C ALA A 378 -12.68 -10.04 -30.32
N ASP A 379 -11.77 -11.01 -30.38
CA ASP A 379 -11.24 -11.76 -29.23
C ASP A 379 -10.38 -10.91 -28.29
N MET A 380 -9.98 -9.71 -28.70
CA MET A 380 -9.26 -8.76 -27.84
C MET A 380 -10.16 -8.04 -26.84
N GLU A 381 -11.49 -8.07 -27.04
CA GLU A 381 -12.52 -7.43 -26.20
C GLU A 381 -12.21 -5.96 -25.84
N ILE A 382 -11.90 -5.16 -26.87
CA ILE A 382 -11.53 -3.75 -26.67
C ILE A 382 -12.75 -2.95 -26.18
N ASP A 383 -12.64 -2.38 -24.97
CA ASP A 383 -13.64 -1.45 -24.42
C ASP A 383 -13.47 -0.05 -25.04
N TYR A 384 -14.18 0.18 -26.14
CA TYR A 384 -14.18 1.47 -26.84
C TYR A 384 -14.87 2.60 -26.06
N GLY A 385 -15.63 2.28 -25.00
CA GLY A 385 -16.35 3.26 -24.18
C GLY A 385 -15.42 4.16 -23.35
N ARG A 386 -14.16 3.76 -23.16
CA ARG A 386 -13.14 4.48 -22.38
C ARG A 386 -12.32 5.53 -23.14
N GLY A 387 -12.65 5.80 -24.41
CA GLY A 387 -11.98 6.87 -25.18
C GLY A 387 -11.35 6.41 -26.49
N ALA A 388 -11.85 5.35 -27.12
CA ALA A 388 -11.34 4.82 -28.39
C ALA A 388 -12.40 4.77 -29.52
N ILE A 389 -13.40 5.67 -29.47
CA ILE A 389 -14.56 5.64 -30.39
C ILE A 389 -14.14 5.97 -31.84
N LYS A 390 -13.15 6.85 -32.01
CA LYS A 390 -12.63 7.22 -33.34
C LYS A 390 -11.91 6.02 -33.98
N GLU A 391 -11.04 5.38 -33.20
CA GLU A 391 -10.26 4.20 -33.56
C GLU A 391 -11.19 3.04 -33.92
N LYS A 392 -12.27 2.83 -33.15
CA LYS A 392 -13.32 1.85 -33.48
C LYS A 392 -13.87 2.05 -34.90
N THR A 393 -14.14 3.30 -35.27
CA THR A 393 -14.72 3.65 -36.57
C THR A 393 -13.72 3.36 -37.68
N ILE A 394 -12.45 3.75 -37.50
CA ILE A 394 -11.38 3.49 -38.45
C ILE A 394 -11.13 1.98 -38.63
N ILE A 395 -11.03 1.24 -37.52
CA ILE A 395 -10.87 -0.22 -37.54
C ILE A 395 -12.04 -0.88 -38.30
N SER A 396 -13.29 -0.47 -38.03
CA SER A 396 -14.46 -1.00 -38.76
C SER A 396 -14.37 -0.73 -40.25
N ASN A 397 -14.03 0.51 -40.64
CA ASN A 397 -13.92 0.91 -42.04
C ASN A 397 -12.84 0.09 -42.77
N ILE A 398 -11.65 -0.06 -42.16
CA ILE A 398 -10.56 -0.87 -42.72
C ILE A 398 -11.03 -2.32 -42.91
N LEU A 399 -11.70 -2.90 -41.91
CA LEU A 399 -12.20 -4.27 -41.96
C LEU A 399 -13.31 -4.49 -43.01
N GLU A 400 -14.12 -3.48 -43.29
CA GLU A 400 -15.19 -3.51 -44.30
C GLU A 400 -14.64 -3.39 -45.73
N GLU A 401 -13.54 -2.66 -45.92
CA GLU A 401 -12.89 -2.45 -47.22
C GLU A 401 -11.92 -3.58 -47.62
N LEU A 402 -11.64 -4.53 -46.73
CA LEU A 402 -10.76 -5.68 -47.01
C LEU A 402 -11.10 -6.51 -48.26
N PRO A 403 -12.38 -6.78 -48.58
CA PRO A 403 -12.73 -7.58 -49.76
C PRO A 403 -12.38 -6.91 -51.09
N THR A 404 -12.41 -5.57 -51.14
CA THR A 404 -12.17 -4.79 -52.36
C THR A 404 -10.72 -4.32 -52.47
N LEU A 405 -10.06 -4.10 -51.33
CA LEU A 405 -8.71 -3.57 -51.26
C LEU A 405 -7.86 -4.47 -50.32
N PRO A 406 -7.00 -5.35 -50.85
CA PRO A 406 -6.30 -6.36 -50.06
C PRO A 406 -5.22 -5.76 -49.15
N LEU A 407 -4.98 -6.38 -47.99
CA LEU A 407 -3.89 -6.03 -47.05
C LEU A 407 -2.50 -6.39 -47.60
N CYS A 408 -2.41 -7.50 -48.33
CA CYS A 408 -1.13 -8.07 -48.74
C CYS A 408 -0.66 -7.47 -50.07
N PRO A 409 0.64 -7.21 -50.22
CA PRO A 409 1.18 -6.74 -51.49
C PRO A 409 0.89 -7.78 -52.59
N THR A 410 0.29 -7.34 -53.70
CA THR A 410 0.22 -8.11 -54.93
C THR A 410 1.49 -7.88 -55.75
N ASN A 411 1.85 -8.80 -56.66
CA ASN A 411 3.07 -8.76 -57.49
C ASN A 411 3.09 -7.62 -58.55
N VAL A 412 2.63 -6.42 -58.18
CA VAL A 412 2.39 -5.27 -59.06
C VAL A 412 3.01 -3.99 -58.44
N PRO A 413 3.07 -2.85 -59.17
CA PRO A 413 4.22 -1.93 -59.14
C PRO A 413 4.44 -1.30 -57.76
N SER A 414 5.64 -0.77 -57.53
CA SER A 414 6.16 -0.15 -56.29
C SER A 414 5.15 0.68 -55.46
N ASN A 415 4.17 1.33 -56.10
CA ASN A 415 3.19 2.20 -55.44
C ASN A 415 2.16 1.41 -54.62
N ALA A 416 1.83 0.17 -55.01
CA ALA A 416 0.88 -0.67 -54.29
C ALA A 416 1.47 -1.26 -53.00
N TYR A 417 2.79 -1.51 -52.98
CA TYR A 417 3.53 -1.95 -51.78
C TYR A 417 3.51 -0.86 -50.69
N PHE A 418 3.72 0.40 -51.06
CA PHE A 418 3.65 1.52 -50.12
C PHE A 418 2.24 1.66 -49.51
N LEU A 419 1.19 1.58 -50.35
CA LEU A 419 -0.20 1.69 -49.91
C LEU A 419 -0.65 0.52 -49.00
N THR A 420 -0.12 -0.69 -49.22
CA THR A 420 -0.43 -1.87 -48.40
C THR A 420 0.29 -1.84 -47.06
N HIS A 421 1.54 -1.37 -47.03
CA HIS A 421 2.27 -1.16 -45.77
C HIS A 421 1.58 -0.12 -44.89
N ASP A 422 1.13 0.99 -45.49
CA ASP A 422 0.41 2.07 -44.81
C ASP A 422 -0.89 1.55 -44.15
N ARG A 423 -1.65 0.68 -44.81
CA ARG A 423 -2.89 0.09 -44.24
C ARG A 423 -2.65 -0.93 -43.14
N ILE A 424 -1.58 -1.71 -43.22
CA ILE A 424 -1.19 -2.63 -42.13
C ILE A 424 -0.80 -1.81 -40.91
N ASP A 425 0.04 -0.79 -41.10
CA ASP A 425 0.50 0.09 -40.04
C ASP A 425 -0.66 0.87 -39.42
N ASP A 426 -1.63 1.31 -40.22
CA ASP A 426 -2.85 1.97 -39.75
C ASP A 426 -3.74 1.03 -38.93
N LEU A 427 -3.95 -0.21 -39.39
CA LEU A 427 -4.75 -1.18 -38.65
C LEU A 427 -4.09 -1.51 -37.30
N VAL A 428 -2.80 -1.84 -37.31
CA VAL A 428 -2.04 -2.16 -36.10
C VAL A 428 -1.95 -0.94 -35.18
N GLY A 429 -1.72 0.25 -35.72
CA GLY A 429 -1.66 1.51 -34.97
C GLY A 429 -2.97 1.84 -34.27
N ASN A 430 -4.10 1.78 -34.98
CA ASN A 430 -5.42 2.06 -34.38
C ASN A 430 -5.85 0.97 -33.37
N VAL A 431 -5.55 -0.30 -33.62
CA VAL A 431 -5.81 -1.37 -32.64
C VAL A 431 -4.94 -1.17 -31.39
N THR A 432 -3.68 -0.79 -31.56
CA THR A 432 -2.77 -0.45 -30.46
C THR A 432 -3.32 0.71 -29.64
N ALA A 433 -3.70 1.80 -30.30
CA ALA A 433 -4.32 2.97 -29.68
C ALA A 433 -5.55 2.60 -28.85
N ALA A 434 -6.45 1.80 -29.44
CA ALA A 434 -7.68 1.39 -28.81
C ALA A 434 -7.44 0.46 -27.61
N LEU A 435 -6.47 -0.46 -27.69
CA LEU A 435 -6.09 -1.34 -26.59
C LEU A 435 -5.55 -0.55 -25.40
N PHE A 436 -4.58 0.34 -25.61
CA PHE A 436 -4.02 1.15 -24.52
C PHE A 436 -5.05 2.12 -23.93
N SER A 437 -5.89 2.74 -24.76
CA SER A 437 -7.00 3.58 -24.31
C SER A 437 -8.01 2.78 -23.46
N SER A 438 -8.37 1.57 -23.87
CA SER A 438 -9.26 0.69 -23.10
C SER A 438 -8.70 0.29 -21.73
N MET A 439 -7.37 0.25 -21.60
CA MET A 439 -6.69 -0.07 -20.35
C MET A 439 -6.55 1.12 -19.41
N GLY A 440 -6.85 2.33 -19.88
CA GLY A 440 -6.55 3.55 -19.13
C GLY A 440 -5.04 3.78 -19.11
N ILE A 441 -4.44 3.85 -20.29
CA ILE A 441 -3.07 4.36 -20.47
C ILE A 441 -3.21 5.44 -21.54
N THR A 442 -3.78 6.57 -21.16
CA THR A 442 -3.96 7.71 -22.05
C THR A 442 -2.84 8.74 -21.82
N PRO A 443 -2.29 9.35 -22.88
CA PRO A 443 -1.30 10.42 -22.70
C PRO A 443 -1.94 11.66 -22.05
N SER A 444 -1.10 12.44 -21.37
CA SER A 444 -1.47 13.69 -20.69
C SER A 444 -2.37 14.60 -21.53
N GLU A 445 -3.44 15.12 -20.91
CA GLU A 445 -4.40 16.07 -21.49
C GLU A 445 -3.72 17.13 -22.37
N GLY A 446 -4.12 17.19 -23.65
CA GLY A 446 -3.73 18.29 -24.54
C GLY A 446 -3.17 17.88 -25.90
N ARG A 447 -2.95 16.60 -26.19
CA ARG A 447 -2.65 16.14 -27.56
C ARG A 447 -3.82 15.31 -28.09
N ASP A 448 -4.45 15.81 -29.16
CA ASP A 448 -5.43 15.05 -29.92
C ASP A 448 -4.75 13.81 -30.51
N ILE A 449 -5.11 12.62 -30.01
CA ILE A 449 -4.64 11.31 -30.47
C ILE A 449 -4.84 11.15 -31.99
N SER A 450 -5.89 11.79 -32.53
CA SER A 450 -6.21 11.79 -33.96
C SER A 450 -5.25 12.58 -34.87
N GLN A 451 -4.26 13.29 -34.31
CA GLN A 451 -3.23 14.00 -35.09
C GLN A 451 -1.83 13.38 -34.96
N LEU A 452 -1.65 12.35 -34.15
CA LEU A 452 -0.35 11.71 -33.93
C LEU A 452 -0.15 10.57 -34.94
N ASN A 453 0.98 10.57 -35.65
CA ASN A 453 1.37 9.47 -36.54
C ASN A 453 1.53 8.16 -35.74
N ASN A 454 1.31 7.00 -36.38
CA ASN A 454 1.48 5.66 -35.76
C ASN A 454 2.84 5.48 -35.06
N SER A 455 3.91 6.08 -35.61
CA SER A 455 5.25 6.09 -35.02
C SER A 455 5.37 6.97 -33.76
N GLN A 456 4.69 8.11 -33.72
CA GLN A 456 4.65 8.99 -32.54
C GLN A 456 3.82 8.36 -31.42
N LEU A 457 2.76 7.66 -31.77
CA LEU A 457 1.92 6.91 -30.85
C LEU A 457 2.70 5.76 -30.18
N LEU A 458 3.45 4.99 -30.98
CA LEU A 458 4.30 3.90 -30.48
C LEU A 458 5.44 4.42 -29.59
N MET A 459 6.07 5.53 -29.97
CA MET A 459 7.12 6.19 -29.17
C MET A 459 6.59 6.65 -27.80
N MET A 460 5.38 7.18 -27.78
CA MET A 460 4.70 7.61 -26.55
C MET A 460 4.35 6.45 -25.62
N TYR A 461 3.91 5.30 -26.15
CA TYR A 461 3.70 4.11 -25.32
C TYR A 461 5.01 3.58 -24.74
N VAL A 462 6.07 3.52 -25.54
CA VAL A 462 7.40 3.12 -25.07
C VAL A 462 7.91 4.06 -23.96
N GLU A 463 7.61 5.35 -24.02
CA GLU A 463 7.96 6.33 -22.99
C GLU A 463 7.21 6.06 -21.66
N VAL A 464 5.89 5.83 -21.71
CA VAL A 464 5.10 5.50 -20.51
C VAL A 464 5.58 4.18 -19.90
N LEU A 465 5.86 3.17 -20.72
CA LEU A 465 6.37 1.89 -20.23
C LEU A 465 7.78 2.03 -19.64
N GLY A 466 8.64 2.86 -20.24
CA GLY A 466 9.94 3.20 -19.70
C GLY A 466 9.84 3.91 -18.34
N PHE A 467 8.88 4.81 -18.19
CA PHE A 467 8.58 5.46 -16.91
C PHE A 467 8.16 4.44 -15.85
N VAL A 468 7.15 3.60 -16.14
CA VAL A 468 6.66 2.56 -15.22
C VAL A 468 7.78 1.59 -14.85
N TYR A 469 8.63 1.21 -15.80
CA TYR A 469 9.81 0.38 -15.56
C TYR A 469 10.76 1.00 -14.53
N VAL A 470 11.19 2.25 -14.74
CA VAL A 470 12.13 2.95 -13.83
C VAL A 470 11.51 3.07 -12.45
N TYR A 471 10.27 3.56 -12.40
CA TYR A 471 9.54 3.76 -11.16
C TYR A 471 9.39 2.44 -10.37
N PHE A 472 8.98 1.35 -11.02
CA PHE A 472 8.76 0.06 -10.36
C PHE A 472 10.02 -0.46 -9.67
N PHE A 473 11.17 -0.44 -10.35
CA PHE A 473 12.43 -0.93 -9.77
C PHE A 473 13.02 0.03 -8.73
N VAL A 474 12.84 1.35 -8.87
CA VAL A 474 13.21 2.31 -7.82
C VAL A 474 12.40 2.06 -6.55
N VAL A 475 11.08 1.90 -6.67
CA VAL A 475 10.22 1.63 -5.51
C VAL A 475 10.50 0.26 -4.90
N ALA A 476 10.78 -0.77 -5.72
CA ALA A 476 11.20 -2.09 -5.24
C ALA A 476 12.47 -2.01 -4.39
N SER A 477 13.45 -1.21 -4.82
CA SER A 477 14.67 -0.96 -4.05
C SER A 477 14.37 -0.23 -2.73
N ILE A 478 13.52 0.81 -2.75
CA ILE A 478 13.09 1.51 -1.53
C ILE A 478 12.39 0.56 -0.55
N ALA A 479 11.49 -0.30 -1.03
CA ALA A 479 10.83 -1.30 -0.19
C ALA A 479 11.85 -2.26 0.47
N MET A 480 12.89 -2.66 -0.25
CA MET A 480 13.97 -3.50 0.29
C MET A 480 14.79 -2.78 1.37
N PHE A 481 15.08 -1.48 1.21
CA PHE A 481 15.70 -0.67 2.26
C PHE A 481 14.79 -0.55 3.50
N LEU A 482 13.49 -0.37 3.30
CA LEU A 482 12.52 -0.30 4.40
C LEU A 482 12.37 -1.64 5.13
N PHE A 483 12.38 -2.78 4.42
CA PHE A 483 12.43 -4.09 5.06
C PHE A 483 13.71 -4.29 5.89
N ALA A 484 14.84 -3.75 5.44
CA ALA A 484 16.08 -3.77 6.23
C ALA A 484 15.93 -2.93 7.52
N ALA A 485 15.32 -1.75 7.43
CA ALA A 485 15.03 -0.90 8.57
C ALA A 485 14.05 -1.56 9.57
N PHE A 486 12.98 -2.19 9.09
CA PHE A 486 12.04 -2.91 9.95
C PHE A 486 12.69 -4.10 10.65
N MET A 487 13.59 -4.82 9.98
CA MET A 487 14.33 -5.93 10.59
C MET A 487 15.23 -5.44 11.74
N LEU A 488 15.89 -4.29 11.59
CA LEU A 488 16.67 -3.66 12.65
C LEU A 488 15.79 -3.26 13.85
N LEU A 489 14.64 -2.64 13.58
CA LEU A 489 13.73 -2.19 14.63
C LEU A 489 13.08 -3.35 15.39
N ALA A 490 12.60 -4.37 14.66
CA ALA A 490 11.90 -5.50 15.25
C ALA A 490 12.80 -6.45 16.08
N HIS A 491 14.14 -6.31 16.01
CA HIS A 491 15.10 -7.20 16.67
C HIS A 491 14.74 -8.69 16.49
N ARG A 492 14.44 -9.08 15.24
CA ARG A 492 13.82 -10.38 14.93
C ARG A 492 14.58 -11.58 15.49
N HIS A 493 15.90 -11.54 15.51
CA HIS A 493 16.76 -12.60 16.06
C HIS A 493 17.39 -12.12 17.37
N GLN A 494 17.60 -13.02 18.34
CA GLN A 494 18.21 -12.67 19.62
C GLN A 494 19.69 -12.33 19.48
N ARG A 495 20.36 -12.94 18.50
CA ARG A 495 21.77 -12.68 18.21
C ARG A 495 21.92 -11.57 17.18
N ASN A 496 22.60 -10.49 17.57
CA ASN A 496 22.91 -9.34 16.70
C ASN A 496 23.63 -9.74 15.40
N LEU A 497 24.41 -10.83 15.40
CA LEU A 497 25.07 -11.34 14.19
C LEU A 497 24.05 -11.73 13.10
N TYR A 498 23.00 -12.48 13.46
CA TYR A 498 21.99 -12.93 12.49
C TYR A 498 21.12 -11.78 12.00
N VAL A 499 20.81 -10.81 12.87
CA VAL A 499 20.18 -9.55 12.47
C VAL A 499 21.06 -8.81 11.45
N GLY A 500 22.36 -8.68 11.73
CA GLY A 500 23.33 -8.02 10.84
C GLY A 500 23.42 -8.69 9.47
N ILE A 501 23.47 -10.02 9.40
CA ILE A 501 23.47 -10.77 8.13
C ILE A 501 22.17 -10.53 7.36
N GLY A 502 21.01 -10.66 8.02
CA GLY A 502 19.71 -10.47 7.38
C GLY A 502 19.51 -9.06 6.81
N VAL A 503 20.06 -8.05 7.49
CA VAL A 503 20.08 -6.65 7.04
C VAL A 503 21.04 -6.46 5.87
N ALA A 504 22.27 -6.98 5.97
CA ALA A 504 23.25 -6.87 4.89
C ALA A 504 22.75 -7.49 3.58
N VAL A 505 22.12 -8.66 3.65
CA VAL A 505 21.51 -9.32 2.48
C VAL A 505 20.45 -8.44 1.83
N ARG A 506 19.57 -7.82 2.61
CA ARG A 506 18.55 -6.90 2.09
C ARG A 506 19.14 -5.66 1.44
N LEU A 507 20.19 -5.07 2.04
CA LEU A 507 20.88 -3.91 1.48
C LEU A 507 21.56 -4.26 0.14
N VAL A 508 22.24 -5.41 0.06
CA VAL A 508 22.87 -5.87 -1.18
C VAL A 508 21.82 -6.12 -2.27
N LEU A 509 20.73 -6.80 -1.93
CA LEU A 509 19.63 -7.03 -2.88
C LEU A 509 18.94 -5.72 -3.29
N ALA A 510 18.80 -4.74 -2.40
CA ALA A 510 18.25 -3.42 -2.72
C ALA A 510 19.10 -2.68 -3.76
N VAL A 511 20.43 -2.75 -3.64
CA VAL A 511 21.36 -2.17 -4.63
C VAL A 511 21.32 -2.93 -5.94
N LEU A 512 21.21 -4.26 -5.91
CA LEU A 512 21.07 -5.08 -7.11
C LEU A 512 19.79 -4.73 -7.88
N VAL A 513 18.65 -4.61 -7.19
CA VAL A 513 17.38 -4.14 -7.76
C VAL A 513 17.53 -2.77 -8.40
N LEU A 514 18.17 -1.83 -7.70
CA LEU A 514 18.40 -0.48 -8.21
C LEU A 514 19.28 -0.51 -9.48
N GLY A 515 20.23 -1.44 -9.56
CA GLY A 515 21.06 -1.65 -10.74
C GLY A 515 20.28 -2.01 -12.01
N VAL A 516 19.13 -2.69 -11.88
CA VAL A 516 18.25 -3.06 -13.02
C VAL A 516 17.68 -1.82 -13.72
N VAL A 517 17.57 -0.68 -13.03
CA VAL A 517 17.17 0.60 -13.62
C VAL A 517 18.14 1.05 -14.71
N SER A 518 19.44 0.69 -14.60
CA SER A 518 20.47 1.06 -15.59
C SER A 518 20.21 0.47 -16.98
N PHE A 519 19.40 -0.58 -17.10
CA PHE A 519 19.05 -1.19 -18.39
C PHE A 519 18.42 -0.20 -19.37
N VAL A 520 17.73 0.83 -18.88
CA VAL A 520 17.13 1.88 -19.72
C VAL A 520 18.17 2.61 -20.58
N ARG A 521 19.46 2.61 -20.19
CA ARG A 521 20.55 3.16 -21.01
C ARG A 521 20.78 2.37 -22.31
N HIS A 522 20.35 1.12 -22.36
CA HIS A 522 20.51 0.22 -23.51
C HIS A 522 19.14 -0.25 -23.99
N PHE A 523 18.59 0.46 -24.98
CA PHE A 523 17.23 0.25 -25.47
C PHE A 523 16.90 -1.22 -25.80
N ALA A 524 17.78 -1.93 -26.53
CA ALA A 524 17.56 -3.32 -26.90
C ALA A 524 17.39 -4.25 -25.70
N LEU A 525 18.19 -4.02 -24.65
CA LEU A 525 18.16 -4.83 -23.43
C LEU A 525 16.93 -4.50 -22.59
N ALA A 526 16.61 -3.20 -22.44
CA ALA A 526 15.40 -2.75 -21.76
C ALA A 526 14.13 -3.29 -22.46
N TYR A 527 14.05 -3.16 -23.78
CA TYR A 527 12.91 -3.63 -24.57
C TYR A 527 12.74 -5.16 -24.47
N SER A 528 13.82 -5.92 -24.63
CA SER A 528 13.77 -7.38 -24.47
C SER A 528 13.34 -7.82 -23.07
N PHE A 529 13.73 -7.07 -22.04
CA PHE A 529 13.36 -7.38 -20.67
C PHE A 529 11.93 -6.97 -20.33
N MET A 530 11.48 -5.81 -20.81
CA MET A 530 10.11 -5.29 -20.60
C MET A 530 9.03 -6.11 -21.30
N THR A 531 9.35 -6.69 -22.46
CA THR A 531 8.44 -7.57 -23.22
C THR A 531 8.46 -9.01 -22.70
N SER A 532 9.43 -9.36 -21.84
CA SER A 532 9.53 -10.68 -21.26
C SER A 532 8.66 -10.81 -20.00
N PRO A 533 7.92 -11.92 -19.81
CA PRO A 533 7.19 -12.18 -18.57
C PRO A 533 8.08 -12.19 -17.32
N VAL A 534 9.40 -12.34 -17.47
CA VAL A 534 10.39 -12.35 -16.38
C VAL A 534 10.34 -11.05 -15.55
N ILE A 535 9.94 -9.92 -16.14
CA ILE A 535 9.83 -8.64 -15.42
C ILE A 535 8.89 -8.75 -14.21
N LEU A 536 7.79 -9.51 -14.32
CA LEU A 536 6.83 -9.71 -13.23
C LEU A 536 7.40 -10.58 -12.11
N TYR A 537 8.38 -11.43 -12.42
CA TYR A 537 9.03 -12.34 -11.48
C TYR A 537 10.34 -11.79 -10.90
N ALA A 538 10.89 -10.70 -11.47
CA ALA A 538 12.18 -10.17 -11.06
C ALA A 538 12.20 -9.81 -9.57
N PHE A 539 11.21 -9.05 -9.11
CA PHE A 539 11.10 -8.70 -7.69
C PHE A 539 10.68 -9.89 -6.81
N THR A 540 9.88 -10.83 -7.35
CA THR A 540 9.43 -12.01 -6.59
C THR A 540 10.57 -12.96 -6.27
N VAL A 541 11.52 -13.14 -7.20
CA VAL A 541 12.74 -13.92 -6.97
C VAL A 541 13.60 -13.30 -5.88
N ILE A 542 13.65 -11.97 -5.80
CA ILE A 542 14.40 -11.24 -4.76
C ILE A 542 13.73 -11.44 -3.40
N LEU A 543 12.39 -11.29 -3.32
CA LEU A 543 11.65 -11.57 -2.09
C LEU A 543 11.80 -13.03 -1.65
N LEU A 544 11.73 -13.98 -2.59
CA LEU A 544 11.95 -15.40 -2.31
C LEU A 544 13.35 -15.64 -1.74
N THR A 545 14.38 -15.01 -2.31
CA THR A 545 15.76 -15.12 -1.82
C THR A 545 15.87 -14.62 -0.38
N VAL A 546 15.23 -13.48 -0.07
CA VAL A 546 15.18 -12.92 1.29
C VAL A 546 14.50 -13.88 2.26
N LEU A 547 13.34 -14.43 1.87
CA LEU A 547 12.60 -15.38 2.69
C LEU A 547 13.41 -16.67 2.95
N LEU A 548 14.11 -17.19 1.94
CA LEU A 548 14.95 -18.38 2.09
C LEU A 548 16.13 -18.11 3.04
N VAL A 549 16.81 -16.97 2.89
CA VAL A 549 17.90 -16.57 3.79
C VAL A 549 17.40 -16.46 5.23
N ASP A 550 16.27 -15.79 5.43
CA ASP A 550 15.65 -15.65 6.74
C ASP A 550 15.32 -17.00 7.38
N ARG A 551 14.81 -17.96 6.61
CA ARG A 551 14.51 -19.32 7.10
C ARG A 551 15.78 -20.10 7.45
N LEU A 552 16.87 -19.90 6.71
CA LEU A 552 18.17 -20.47 7.05
C LEU A 552 18.73 -19.88 8.35
N LEU A 553 18.62 -18.56 8.53
CA LEU A 553 19.05 -17.87 9.76
C LEU A 553 18.26 -18.35 10.98
N ASP A 554 16.93 -18.47 10.86
CA ASP A 554 16.06 -19.07 11.86
C ASP A 554 16.57 -20.49 12.27
N HIS A 555 16.89 -21.34 11.29
CA HIS A 555 17.37 -22.70 11.53
C HIS A 555 18.72 -22.73 12.26
N PHE A 556 19.66 -21.86 11.89
CA PHE A 556 20.95 -21.76 12.56
C PHE A 556 20.83 -21.20 13.99
N GLU A 557 19.91 -20.28 14.22
CA GLU A 557 19.63 -19.76 15.56
C GLU A 557 19.08 -20.85 16.48
N GLU A 558 18.06 -21.61 16.03
CA GLU A 558 17.48 -22.71 16.78
C GLU A 558 18.54 -23.78 17.15
N ARG A 559 19.41 -24.13 16.19
CA ARG A 559 20.50 -25.09 16.43
C ARG A 559 21.52 -24.57 17.44
N SER A 560 21.86 -23.28 17.38
CA SER A 560 22.79 -22.69 18.33
C SER A 560 22.20 -22.61 19.74
N GLN A 561 20.92 -22.26 19.87
CA GLN A 561 20.24 -22.23 21.17
C GLN A 561 20.16 -23.63 21.80
N ALA A 562 19.91 -24.66 20.98
CA ALA A 562 19.91 -26.05 21.45
C ALA A 562 21.30 -26.48 21.98
N LYS A 563 22.38 -26.08 21.30
CA LYS A 563 23.76 -26.35 21.74
C LYS A 563 24.10 -25.61 23.04
N ASP A 564 23.72 -24.34 23.16
CA ASP A 564 23.95 -23.53 24.37
C ASP A 564 23.19 -24.13 25.58
N ARG A 565 21.95 -24.61 25.35
CA ARG A 565 21.15 -25.26 26.38
C ARG A 565 21.75 -26.59 26.85
N SER A 566 22.15 -27.45 25.91
CA SER A 566 22.81 -28.73 26.22
C SER A 566 24.12 -28.52 27.01
N THR A 567 24.91 -27.51 26.63
CA THR A 567 26.16 -27.17 27.34
C THR A 567 25.88 -26.71 28.77
N ARG A 568 24.86 -25.86 28.99
CA ARG A 568 24.42 -25.43 30.34
C ARG A 568 23.93 -26.59 31.19
N GLU A 569 23.13 -27.50 30.63
CA GLU A 569 22.63 -28.67 31.36
C GLU A 569 23.79 -29.61 31.77
N SER A 570 24.80 -29.78 30.91
CA SER A 570 26.00 -30.57 31.27
C SER A 570 26.83 -29.90 32.38
N ASN A 571 27.02 -28.58 32.31
CA ASN A 571 27.78 -27.84 33.32
C ASN A 571 27.05 -27.79 34.67
N ALA A 572 25.72 -27.75 34.68
CA ALA A 572 24.92 -27.81 35.90
C ALA A 572 24.99 -29.18 36.59
N GLN A 573 25.16 -30.27 35.83
CA GLN A 573 25.36 -31.62 36.38
C GLN A 573 26.78 -31.86 36.91
N LEU A 574 27.77 -31.08 36.46
CA LEU A 574 29.17 -31.16 36.88
C LEU A 574 29.50 -30.37 38.16
N MET A 575 28.57 -29.56 38.69
CA MET A 575 28.76 -28.90 40.00
C MET A 575 28.37 -29.85 41.15
N PRO A 576 29.26 -30.14 42.12
CA PRO A 576 28.93 -30.99 43.25
C PRO A 576 27.87 -30.30 44.13
N SER A 577 26.89 -31.08 44.59
CA SER A 577 25.84 -30.65 45.51
C SER A 577 26.41 -30.28 46.88
N GLY A 578 26.91 -29.05 47.01
CA GLY A 578 27.06 -28.36 48.30
C GLY A 578 25.70 -27.95 48.85
N PRO A 579 25.57 -27.72 50.17
CA PRO A 579 24.28 -27.59 50.83
C PRO A 579 23.45 -26.48 50.20
N ARG A 580 22.19 -26.79 49.88
CA ARG A 580 21.18 -25.82 49.45
C ARG A 580 21.02 -24.74 50.53
N VAL A 581 21.71 -23.62 50.38
CA VAL A 581 21.26 -22.37 50.96
C VAL A 581 20.14 -21.89 50.06
N VAL A 582 18.90 -22.05 50.52
CA VAL A 582 17.74 -21.36 49.95
C VAL A 582 17.92 -19.88 50.29
N VAL A 583 18.63 -19.15 49.45
CA VAL A 583 18.50 -17.69 49.41
C VAL A 583 17.20 -17.45 48.65
N VAL A 584 16.14 -17.13 49.40
CA VAL A 584 14.96 -16.47 48.86
C VAL A 584 15.43 -15.09 48.40
N GLU A 585 15.84 -14.99 47.14
CA GLU A 585 16.09 -13.69 46.52
C GLU A 585 14.72 -13.12 46.16
N SER A 586 14.14 -12.35 47.08
CA SER A 586 12.95 -11.56 46.79
C SER A 586 13.33 -10.50 45.76
N SER A 587 12.95 -10.72 44.50
CA SER A 587 13.09 -9.68 43.48
C SER A 587 12.23 -8.48 43.88
N SER A 588 12.92 -7.35 44.06
CA SER A 588 12.43 -5.99 44.23
C SER A 588 10.95 -5.72 43.91
N TYR A 589 10.13 -5.68 44.94
CA TYR A 589 9.08 -4.66 45.03
C TYR A 589 9.74 -3.38 45.53
N ARG A 590 9.86 -2.35 44.68
CA ARG A 590 10.02 -0.97 45.18
C ARG A 590 8.67 -0.53 45.71
N VAL A 591 8.44 -0.75 47.00
CA VAL A 591 7.44 0.00 47.75
C VAL A 591 8.17 1.20 48.35
N ALA A 592 7.86 2.39 47.86
CA ALA A 592 8.19 3.62 48.55
C ALA A 592 7.23 3.74 49.75
N ILE A 593 7.76 3.59 50.97
CA ILE A 593 7.03 3.90 52.20
C ILE A 593 7.52 5.25 52.72
N SER A 594 6.57 6.16 52.93
CA SER A 594 6.76 7.48 53.50
C SER A 594 7.25 7.39 54.94
N GLN A 595 8.20 8.24 55.27
CA GLN A 595 8.71 8.39 56.63
C GLN A 595 7.79 9.35 57.38
N GLU A 596 6.88 8.82 58.18
CA GLU A 596 6.13 9.59 59.17
C GLU A 596 6.35 8.99 60.58
N ARG A 597 7.22 9.67 61.32
CA ARG A 597 7.12 10.07 62.75
C ARG A 597 6.74 9.01 63.80
N LEU A 598 7.68 8.71 64.72
CA LEU A 598 7.46 8.68 66.19
C LEU A 598 8.76 8.35 66.96
N THR A 599 9.45 9.40 67.42
CA THR A 599 9.74 9.70 68.84
C THR A 599 9.89 11.20 68.97
#